data_AF-A0A959Y1F9-F1
#
_entry.id   AF-A0A959Y1F9-F1
#
_cell.length_a   1.000
_cell.length_b   1.000
_cell.length_c   1.000
_cell.angle_alpha   90.00
_cell.angle_beta   90.00
_cell.angle_gamma   90.00
#
_symmetry.space_group_name_H-M   'P 1'
#
loop_
_entity.id
_entity.type
_entity.pdbx_description
1 polymer ?
#
loop_
_entity_poly.entity_id
_entity_poly.type
_entity_poly.pdbx_seq_one_letter_code
_entity_poly.pdbx_strand_id
1 'polypeptide(L)'
;MAELELRVGVLANGPAVQRWQRLALEQLLAVPGVRPVVWVTPPDGKEPDPPRDRWRTALYRRWRRTRFDPPAMRPERIDDLLAGVPRLRCGVQRTGHAERFDADDLEAIAAHGPDVLLRLGFGILKGGILDLPRHG
;
A
#
# COMPACT_ATOMS: atom_id res chain seq x y z
N MET A 1 5.17 16.46 -28.68
CA MET A 1 5.27 16.84 -27.25
C MET A 1 5.33 15.54 -26.48
N ALA A 2 6.40 15.28 -25.72
CA ALA A 2 6.44 14.11 -24.86
C ALA A 2 5.33 14.27 -23.82
N GLU A 3 4.34 13.39 -23.85
CA GLU A 3 3.32 13.31 -22.81
C GLU A 3 4.05 13.10 -21.47
N LEU A 4 3.82 13.99 -20.50
CA LEU A 4 4.39 13.87 -19.17
C LEU A 4 3.71 12.69 -18.48
N GLU A 5 4.33 11.52 -18.60
CA GLU A 5 3.83 10.29 -18.01
C GLU A 5 4.38 10.13 -16.59
N LEU A 6 3.50 9.85 -15.63
CA LEU A 6 3.84 9.58 -14.24
C LEU A 6 3.60 8.11 -13.92
N ARG A 7 4.69 7.38 -13.65
CA ARG A 7 4.65 5.96 -13.29
C ARG A 7 4.46 5.80 -11.79
N VAL A 8 3.39 5.15 -11.37
CA VAL A 8 3.06 4.98 -9.96
C VAL A 8 3.27 3.52 -9.54
N GLY A 9 4.06 3.30 -8.49
CA GLY A 9 4.09 2.02 -7.78
C GLY A 9 3.11 2.04 -6.61
N VAL A 10 2.29 1.00 -6.47
CA VAL A 10 1.29 0.90 -5.41
C VAL A 10 1.73 -0.12 -4.37
N LEU A 11 1.88 0.30 -3.12
CA LEU A 11 2.21 -0.58 -1.99
C LEU A 11 0.93 -0.88 -1.21
N ALA A 12 0.41 -2.11 -1.25
CA ALA A 12 -0.79 -2.51 -0.50
C ALA A 12 -0.62 -3.88 0.17
N ASN A 13 -1.26 -4.10 1.31
CA ASN A 13 -1.13 -5.39 2.04
C ASN A 13 -1.89 -6.56 1.38
N GLY A 14 -2.61 -6.29 0.29
CA GLY A 14 -3.48 -7.22 -0.39
C GLY A 14 -4.50 -6.50 -1.26
N PRO A 15 -5.46 -7.23 -1.84
CA PRO A 15 -6.47 -6.68 -2.75
C PRO A 15 -7.55 -5.87 -2.03
N ALA A 16 -7.75 -6.09 -0.73
CA ALA A 16 -8.73 -5.37 0.07
C ALA A 16 -8.07 -4.17 0.76
N VAL A 17 -8.60 -2.98 0.49
CA VAL A 17 -8.20 -1.69 1.10
C VAL A 17 -9.43 -0.99 1.66
N GLN A 18 -9.26 0.10 2.39
CA GLN A 18 -10.38 0.92 2.84
C GLN A 18 -10.98 1.70 1.66
N ARG A 19 -12.29 1.95 1.66
CA ARG A 19 -12.99 2.70 0.59
C ARG A 19 -12.31 4.02 0.24
N TRP A 20 -11.83 4.79 1.22
CA TRP A 20 -11.11 6.04 0.93
C TRP A 20 -9.82 5.81 0.14
N GLN A 21 -9.13 4.68 0.35
CA GLN A 21 -7.93 4.31 -0.37
C GLN A 21 -8.24 3.94 -1.81
N ARG A 22 -9.33 3.18 -2.03
CA ARG A 22 -9.84 2.90 -3.38
C ARG A 22 -10.20 4.19 -4.10
N LEU A 23 -10.98 5.07 -3.47
CA LEU A 23 -11.38 6.36 -4.07
C LEU A 23 -10.16 7.25 -4.41
N ALA A 24 -9.14 7.29 -3.53
CA ALA A 24 -7.91 8.01 -3.81
C ALA A 24 -7.16 7.42 -5.02
N LEU A 25 -7.12 6.09 -5.13
CA LEU A 25 -6.52 5.41 -6.29
C LEU A 25 -7.32 5.68 -7.58
N GLU A 26 -8.65 5.64 -7.53
CA GLU A 26 -9.51 5.98 -8.68
C GLU A 26 -9.27 7.42 -9.16
N GLN A 27 -9.20 8.37 -8.23
CA GLN A 27 -8.92 9.77 -8.55
C GLN A 27 -7.52 9.95 -9.15
N LEU A 28 -6.52 9.23 -8.63
CA LEU A 28 -5.16 9.26 -9.14
C LEU A 28 -5.08 8.72 -10.57
N LEU A 29 -5.73 7.59 -10.85
CA LEU A 29 -5.75 6.95 -12.17
C LEU A 29 -6.60 7.72 -13.20
N ALA A 30 -7.51 8.59 -12.75
CA ALA A 30 -8.27 9.48 -13.63
C ALA A 30 -7.45 10.68 -14.14
N VAL A 31 -6.25 10.94 -13.58
CA VAL A 31 -5.38 12.02 -14.04
C VAL A 31 -4.70 11.61 -15.36
N PRO A 32 -4.81 12.41 -16.44
CA PRO A 32 -4.15 12.12 -17.70
C PRO A 32 -2.63 11.95 -17.53
N GLY A 33 -2.07 10.91 -18.13
CA GLY A 33 -0.63 10.61 -18.05
C GLY A 33 -0.21 9.80 -16.82
N VAL A 34 -1.10 9.51 -15.86
CA VAL A 34 -0.77 8.63 -14.73
C VAL A 34 -0.97 7.17 -15.13
N ARG A 35 0.04 6.33 -14.91
CA ARG A 35 -0.08 4.87 -15.08
C ARG A 35 0.50 4.09 -13.90
N PRO A 36 -0.21 3.06 -13.40
CA PRO A 36 0.35 2.15 -12.42
C PRO A 36 1.33 1.20 -13.12
N VAL A 37 2.53 1.04 -12.57
CA VAL A 37 3.59 0.19 -13.18
C VAL A 37 3.95 -1.04 -12.35
N VAL A 38 3.67 -1.02 -11.05
CA VAL A 38 3.93 -2.14 -10.15
C VAL A 38 2.97 -2.11 -8.97
N TRP A 39 2.51 -3.28 -8.56
CA TRP A 39 1.73 -3.49 -7.35
C TRP A 39 2.49 -4.38 -6.38
N VAL A 40 2.98 -3.82 -5.28
CA VAL A 40 3.76 -4.55 -4.28
C VAL A 40 2.85 -5.01 -3.15
N THR A 41 2.94 -6.29 -2.82
CA THR A 41 2.21 -6.92 -1.71
C THR A 41 3.13 -7.77 -0.85
N PRO A 42 2.86 -7.95 0.45
CA PRO A 42 3.57 -8.92 1.26
C PRO A 42 3.24 -10.36 0.80
N PRO A 43 4.18 -11.32 0.89
CA PRO A 43 3.99 -12.69 0.40
C PRO A 43 2.81 -13.43 1.04
N ASP A 44 2.62 -13.27 2.35
CA ASP A 44 1.61 -14.00 3.14
C ASP A 44 0.38 -13.16 3.54
N GLY A 45 0.24 -11.96 2.99
CA GLY A 45 -0.69 -10.97 3.52
C GLY A 45 -0.22 -10.44 4.88
N LYS A 46 -0.62 -9.22 5.24
CA LYS A 46 -0.22 -8.65 6.53
C LYS A 46 -1.11 -9.17 7.65
N GLU A 47 -0.61 -10.08 8.47
CA GLU A 47 -1.26 -10.41 9.74
C GLU A 47 -1.21 -9.18 10.68
N PRO A 48 -2.34 -8.80 11.31
CA PRO A 48 -2.35 -7.71 12.26
C PRO A 48 -1.54 -8.08 13.51
N ASP A 49 -0.66 -7.18 13.95
CA ASP A 49 0.11 -7.39 15.17
C ASP A 49 -0.83 -7.68 16.36
N PRO A 50 -0.55 -8.71 17.17
CA PRO A 50 -1.34 -8.99 18.34
C PRO A 50 -1.22 -7.81 19.31
N PRO A 51 -2.35 -7.30 19.82
CA PRO A 51 -2.29 -6.14 20.69
C PRO A 51 -1.70 -6.50 22.05
N ARG A 52 -0.72 -5.70 22.49
CA ARG A 52 -0.02 -5.86 23.78
C ARG A 52 -0.95 -5.84 25.01
N ASP A 53 -2.09 -5.16 24.93
CA ASP A 53 -3.04 -5.06 26.04
C ASP A 53 -4.50 -5.20 25.56
N ARG A 54 -4.98 -6.44 25.59
CA ARG A 54 -6.30 -6.82 25.05
C ARG A 54 -7.46 -6.22 25.84
N TRP A 55 -7.28 -5.97 27.15
CA TRP A 55 -8.37 -5.59 28.05
C TRP A 55 -8.55 -4.08 28.14
N ARG A 56 -7.46 -3.30 28.23
CA ARG A 56 -7.55 -1.82 28.30
C ARG A 56 -8.22 -1.18 27.09
N THR A 57 -8.16 -1.84 25.94
CA THR A 57 -8.76 -1.34 24.68
C THR A 57 -10.04 -2.08 24.28
N ALA A 58 -10.51 -3.04 25.09
CA ALA A 58 -11.67 -3.86 24.75
C ALA A 58 -12.95 -3.03 24.59
N LEU A 59 -13.22 -2.10 25.53
CA LEU A 59 -14.37 -1.20 25.46
C LEU A 59 -14.30 -0.30 24.22
N TYR A 60 -13.15 0.31 23.98
CA TYR A 60 -12.92 1.14 22.80
C TYR A 60 -13.11 0.36 21.50
N ARG A 61 -12.59 -0.86 21.41
CA ARG A 61 -12.77 -1.72 20.22
C ARG A 61 -14.22 -2.11 20.00
N ARG A 62 -14.94 -2.41 21.08
CA ARG A 62 -16.37 -2.74 21.00
C ARG A 62 -17.16 -1.53 20.52
N TRP A 63 -16.94 -0.36 21.12
CA TRP A 63 -17.55 0.89 20.68
C TRP A 63 -17.19 1.20 19.22
N ARG A 64 -15.90 1.09 18.85
CA ARG A 64 -15.44 1.34 17.48
C ARG A 64 -16.12 0.41 16.48
N ARG A 65 -16.26 -0.88 16.80
CA ARG A 65 -16.93 -1.85 15.92
C ARG A 65 -18.44 -1.62 15.79
N THR A 66 -19.10 -1.09 16.82
CA THR A 66 -20.58 -0.97 16.82
C THR A 66 -21.10 0.43 16.54
N ARG A 67 -20.29 1.46 16.78
CA ARG A 67 -20.69 2.87 16.67
C ARG A 67 -19.81 3.68 15.71
N PHE A 68 -18.64 3.18 15.31
CA PHE A 68 -17.72 3.87 14.41
C PHE A 68 -17.51 3.06 13.12
N ASP A 69 -18.54 3.08 12.27
CA ASP A 69 -18.54 2.51 10.91
C ASP A 69 -18.70 3.61 9.85
N PRO A 70 -17.71 4.51 9.68
CA PRO A 70 -17.77 5.48 8.60
C PRO A 70 -17.68 4.76 7.24
N PRO A 71 -18.49 5.13 6.23
CA PRO A 71 -18.43 4.51 4.91
C PRO A 71 -17.03 4.48 4.29
N ALA A 72 -16.21 5.50 4.57
CA ALA A 72 -14.83 5.62 4.12
C ALA A 72 -13.91 4.47 4.57
N MET A 73 -14.21 3.78 5.68
CA MET A 73 -13.38 2.70 6.21
C MET A 73 -13.84 1.30 5.80
N ARG A 74 -14.94 1.19 5.04
CA ARG A 74 -15.43 -0.10 4.56
C ARG A 74 -14.41 -0.76 3.63
N PRO A 75 -14.19 -2.08 3.74
CA PRO A 75 -13.25 -2.77 2.88
C PRO A 75 -13.81 -2.83 1.45
N GLU A 76 -12.98 -2.43 0.49
CA GLU A 76 -13.26 -2.51 -0.95
C GLU A 76 -12.06 -3.10 -1.69
N ARG A 77 -12.31 -3.75 -2.83
CA ARG A 77 -11.26 -4.37 -3.64
C ARG A 77 -10.61 -3.35 -4.56
N ILE A 78 -9.38 -3.60 -5.03
CA ILE A 78 -8.69 -2.76 -6.03
C ILE A 78 -8.12 -3.56 -7.21
N ASP A 79 -8.40 -4.86 -7.29
CA ASP A 79 -7.88 -5.72 -8.37
C ASP A 79 -8.32 -5.25 -9.75
N ASP A 80 -9.52 -4.68 -9.85
CA ASP A 80 -10.07 -4.10 -11.07
C ASP A 80 -9.29 -2.85 -11.50
N LEU A 81 -8.89 -2.00 -10.53
CA LEU A 81 -8.13 -0.78 -10.80
C LEU A 81 -6.67 -1.06 -11.19
N LEU A 82 -6.13 -2.19 -10.73
CA LEU A 82 -4.75 -2.63 -11.00
C LEU A 82 -4.71 -3.83 -11.95
N ALA A 83 -5.79 -4.05 -12.71
CA ALA A 83 -5.85 -5.15 -13.67
C ALA A 83 -4.75 -5.00 -14.73
N GLY A 84 -3.94 -6.04 -14.90
CA GLY A 84 -2.80 -6.03 -15.83
C GLY A 84 -1.51 -5.41 -15.30
N VAL A 85 -1.52 -4.83 -14.09
CA VAL A 85 -0.30 -4.32 -13.44
C VAL A 85 0.50 -5.50 -12.84
N PRO A 86 1.82 -5.60 -13.08
CA PRO A 86 2.65 -6.61 -12.45
C PRO A 86 2.54 -6.57 -10.93
N ARG A 87 2.22 -7.72 -10.32
CA ARG A 87 2.13 -7.85 -8.87
C ARG A 87 3.38 -8.52 -8.31
N LEU A 88 4.15 -7.77 -7.53
CA LEU A 88 5.32 -8.27 -6.81
C LEU A 88 4.94 -8.69 -5.39
N ARG A 89 5.51 -9.81 -4.95
CA ARG A 89 5.39 -10.31 -3.58
C ARG A 89 6.72 -10.12 -2.88
N CYS A 90 6.83 -9.08 -2.06
CA CYS A 90 8.08 -8.65 -1.45
C CYS A 90 8.03 -8.83 0.07
N GLY A 91 9.10 -9.40 0.63
CA GLY A 91 9.30 -9.53 2.06
C GLY A 91 9.72 -8.21 2.69
N VAL A 92 9.43 -8.05 3.98
CA VAL A 92 9.98 -6.94 4.76
C VAL A 92 10.54 -7.41 6.09
N GLN A 93 11.74 -6.95 6.41
CA GLN A 93 12.31 -7.08 7.74
C GLN A 93 11.65 -6.08 8.68
N ARG A 94 11.16 -6.58 9.82
CA ARG A 94 10.37 -5.78 10.78
C ARG A 94 11.20 -5.44 12.03
N THR A 95 11.27 -4.17 12.36
CA THR A 95 11.76 -3.68 13.66
C THR A 95 10.67 -2.82 14.31
N GLY A 96 9.82 -3.45 15.11
CA GLY A 96 8.63 -2.81 15.67
C GLY A 96 7.63 -2.44 14.56
N HIS A 97 7.32 -1.14 14.42
CA HIS A 97 6.47 -0.65 13.32
C HIS A 97 7.26 -0.32 12.05
N ALA A 98 8.60 -0.35 12.11
CA ALA A 98 9.42 -0.09 10.95
C ALA A 98 9.56 -1.34 10.07
N GLU A 99 9.46 -1.14 8.76
CA GLU A 99 9.57 -2.17 7.74
C GLU A 99 10.64 -1.75 6.72
N ARG A 100 11.55 -2.68 6.40
CA ARG A 100 12.62 -2.51 5.40
C ARG A 100 12.53 -3.64 4.39
N PHE A 101 12.61 -3.30 3.11
CA PHE A 101 12.69 -4.29 2.03
C PHE A 101 14.13 -4.81 1.90
N ASP A 102 14.25 -6.08 1.48
CA ASP A 102 15.53 -6.67 1.13
C ASP A 102 16.04 -6.11 -0.20
N ALA A 103 17.35 -6.25 -0.47
CA ALA A 103 17.97 -5.67 -1.66
C ALA A 103 17.36 -6.21 -2.96
N ASP A 104 17.13 -7.52 -3.04
CA ASP A 104 16.53 -8.17 -4.21
C ASP A 104 15.11 -7.65 -4.51
N ASP A 105 14.33 -7.39 -3.46
CA ASP A 105 12.98 -6.81 -3.58
C ASP A 105 13.04 -5.35 -4.04
N LEU A 106 14.01 -4.57 -3.55
CA LEU A 106 14.23 -3.20 -4.00
C LEU A 106 14.63 -3.16 -5.47
N GLU A 107 15.51 -4.04 -5.92
CA GLU A 107 15.91 -4.15 -7.33
C GLU A 107 14.73 -4.55 -8.22
N ALA A 108 13.92 -5.52 -7.78
CA ALA A 108 12.71 -5.92 -8.50
C ALA A 108 11.72 -4.76 -8.64
N ILE A 109 11.48 -3.98 -7.57
CA ILE A 109 10.61 -2.80 -7.63
C ILE A 109 11.22 -1.72 -8.54
N ALA A 110 12.53 -1.50 -8.46
CA ALA A 110 13.25 -0.50 -9.25
C ALA A 110 13.23 -0.82 -10.75
N ALA A 111 13.21 -2.10 -11.14
CA ALA A 111 13.12 -2.51 -12.53
C ALA A 111 11.84 -2.03 -13.24
N HIS A 112 10.77 -1.74 -12.50
CA HIS A 112 9.54 -1.15 -13.04
C HIS A 112 9.60 0.38 -13.17
N GLY A 113 10.66 1.02 -12.64
CA GLY A 113 10.90 2.46 -12.72
C GLY A 113 9.75 3.34 -12.23
N PRO A 114 9.19 3.14 -11.02
CA PRO A 114 8.17 4.04 -10.50
C PRO A 114 8.76 5.45 -10.30
N ASP A 115 8.00 6.46 -10.71
CA ASP A 115 8.32 7.86 -10.42
C ASP A 115 7.81 8.26 -9.03
N VAL A 116 6.72 7.64 -8.55
CA VAL A 116 6.12 7.86 -7.22
C VAL A 116 5.70 6.54 -6.59
N LEU A 117 5.79 6.41 -5.25
CA LEU A 117 5.25 5.26 -4.51
C LEU A 117 4.02 5.64 -3.67
N LEU A 118 2.85 5.10 -4.04
CA LEU A 118 1.62 5.24 -3.27
C LEU A 118 1.52 4.17 -2.18
N ARG A 119 1.70 4.59 -0.91
CA ARG A 119 1.59 3.70 0.25
C ARG A 119 0.15 3.59 0.77
N LEU A 120 -0.52 2.48 0.46
CA LEU A 120 -1.82 2.08 1.02
C LEU A 120 -1.71 0.97 2.09
N GLY A 121 -0.58 0.28 2.14
CA GLY A 121 -0.26 -0.78 3.09
C GLY A 121 1.07 -0.58 3.79
N PHE A 122 1.64 -1.69 4.29
CA PHE A 122 2.92 -1.73 4.99
C PHE A 122 2.94 -0.90 6.29
N GLY A 123 4.08 -0.92 6.98
CA GLY A 123 4.36 -0.20 8.22
C GLY A 123 5.02 1.15 7.94
N ILE A 124 5.83 1.61 8.88
CA ILE A 124 6.72 2.75 8.67
C ILE A 124 7.86 2.29 7.76
N LEU A 125 7.83 2.70 6.50
CA LEU A 125 8.86 2.36 5.54
C LEU A 125 10.20 3.01 5.93
N LYS A 126 11.28 2.26 5.80
CA LYS A 126 12.66 2.73 6.01
C LYS A 126 13.60 2.13 4.97
N GLY A 127 14.73 2.79 4.74
CA GLY A 127 15.78 2.31 3.85
C GLY A 127 15.51 2.64 2.40
N GLY A 128 16.14 1.89 1.49
CA GLY A 128 16.24 2.24 0.05
C GLY A 128 14.91 2.35 -0.70
N ILE A 129 13.81 1.85 -0.16
CA ILE A 129 12.47 2.05 -0.76
C ILE A 129 12.09 3.53 -0.86
N LEU A 130 12.61 4.38 0.03
CA LEU A 130 12.33 5.82 0.05
C LEU A 130 13.14 6.60 -0.99
N ASP A 131 14.25 6.02 -1.47
CA ASP A 131 15.17 6.65 -2.43
C ASP A 131 14.94 6.12 -3.87
N LEU A 132 14.11 5.09 -4.01
CA LEU A 132 13.80 4.42 -5.27
C LEU A 132 12.96 5.28 -6.24
N PRO A 133 11.82 5.87 -5.82
CA PRO A 133 11.02 6.69 -6.71
C PRO A 133 11.70 8.02 -7.04
N ARG A 134 11.54 8.49 -8.29
CA ARG A 134 12.10 9.77 -8.76
C ARG A 134 11.59 10.98 -7.98
N HIS A 135 10.35 10.93 -7.51
CA HIS A 135 9.63 12.05 -6.90
C HIS A 135 9.15 11.77 -5.47
N GLY A 136 9.42 10.57 -4.93
CA GLY A 136 9.03 10.16 -3.57
C GLY A 136 7.91 9.13 -3.51
#